data_AF-A0A1H0SYI8-F1
#
_entry.id   AF-A0A1H0SYI8-F1
#
_cell.length_a   1.000
_cell.length_b   1.000
_cell.length_c   1.000
_cell.angle_alpha   90.00
_cell.angle_beta   90.00
_cell.angle_gamma   90.00
#
_symmetry.space_group_name_H-M   'P 1'
#
loop_
_entity.id
_entity.type
_entity.pdbx_description
1 polymer ?
#
loop_
_entity_poly.entity_id
_entity_poly.type
_entity_poly.pdbx_seq_one_letter_code
_entity_poly.pdbx_strand_id
1 'polypeptide(L)'
;MYWKLRIPLILGVIGVVSGLVQKFPNLFLVNSSYLISSALFIGLIGIIFTILEKTDLNERKVHFTIGVGIILFGYTFDYLMA
;
A
#
# COMPACT_ATOMS: atom_id res chain seq x y z
N MET A 1 13.02 -2.80 20.61
CA MET A 1 11.55 -2.94 20.62
C MET A 1 11.14 -3.52 19.28
N TYR A 2 10.67 -4.77 19.28
CA TYR A 2 10.37 -5.54 18.08
C TYR A 2 8.86 -5.53 17.84
N TRP A 3 8.45 -5.10 16.65
CA TRP A 3 7.04 -4.99 16.26
C TRP A 3 6.75 -5.91 15.06
N LYS A 4 5.52 -6.43 14.99
CA LYS A 4 5.07 -7.22 13.82
C LYS A 4 4.92 -6.28 12.63
N LEU A 5 5.52 -6.63 11.50
CA LEU A 5 5.51 -5.84 10.26
C LEU A 5 4.14 -5.67 9.62
N ARG A 6 3.15 -6.48 10.02
CA ARG A 6 1.78 -6.47 9.53
C ARG A 6 1.18 -5.06 9.38
N ILE A 7 1.14 -4.30 10.46
CA ILE A 7 0.48 -2.98 10.47
C ILE A 7 1.28 -1.96 9.65
N PRO A 8 2.62 -1.83 9.82
CA PRO A 8 3.43 -0.97 8.97
C PRO A 8 3.33 -1.26 7.46
N LEU A 9 3.30 -2.54 7.07
CA LEU A 9 3.18 -2.94 5.67
C LEU A 9 1.85 -2.53 5.06
N ILE A 10 0.73 -2.77 5.76
CA ILE A 10 -0.60 -2.38 5.27
C ILE A 10 -0.65 -0.87 5.02
N LEU A 11 -0.17 -0.08 5.98
CA LEU A 11 -0.17 1.38 5.87
C LEU A 11 0.71 1.87 4.72
N GLY A 12 1.90 1.28 4.56
CA GLY A 12 2.79 1.59 3.44
C GLY A 12 2.18 1.26 2.08
N VAL A 13 1.58 0.07 1.95
CA VAL A 13 0.92 -0.37 0.71
C VAL A 13 -0.25 0.55 0.36
N ILE A 14 -1.09 0.91 1.33
CA ILE A 14 -2.20 1.84 1.10
C ILE A 14 -1.69 3.19 0.59
N GLY A 15 -0.64 3.76 1.21
CA GLY A 15 -0.05 5.03 0.77
C GLY A 15 0.51 4.96 -0.65
N VAL A 16 1.25 3.90 -0.99
CA VAL A 16 1.81 3.73 -2.35
C VAL A 16 0.72 3.55 -3.40
N VAL A 17 -0.30 2.73 -3.11
CA VAL A 17 -1.42 2.48 -4.03
C VAL A 17 -2.28 3.74 -4.19
N SER A 18 -2.52 4.48 -3.11
CA SER A 18 -3.21 5.78 -3.13
C SER A 18 -2.51 6.77 -4.06
N GLY A 19 -1.21 7.01 -3.86
CA GLY A 19 -0.44 7.91 -4.70
C GLY A 19 -0.44 7.50 -6.17
N LEU A 20 -0.28 6.20 -6.47
CA LEU A 20 -0.31 5.69 -7.84
C LEU A 20 -1.66 5.91 -8.53
N VAL A 21 -2.76 5.66 -7.82
CA VAL A 21 -4.12 5.84 -8.36
C VAL A 21 -4.44 7.32 -8.55
N GLN A 22 -3.96 8.20 -7.65
CA GLN A 22 -4.12 9.66 -7.79
C GLN A 22 -3.29 10.24 -8.95
N LYS A 23 -2.03 9.80 -9.13
CA LYS A 23 -1.15 10.28 -10.21
C LYS A 23 -1.59 9.83 -11.60
N PHE A 24 -2.07 8.58 -11.70
CA PHE A 24 -2.41 7.95 -12.98
C PHE A 24 -3.90 7.62 -13.07
N PRO A 25 -4.80 8.62 -12.99
CA PRO A 25 -6.22 8.36 -13.14
C PRO A 25 -6.51 7.79 -14.53
N ASN A 26 -5.72 8.12 -15.54
CA ASN A 26 -5.94 7.54 -16.86
C ASN A 26 -5.61 6.04 -16.99
N LEU A 27 -4.80 5.46 -16.10
CA LEU A 27 -4.51 4.03 -16.11
C LEU A 27 -5.51 3.21 -15.28
N PHE A 28 -6.15 3.83 -14.28
CA PHE A 28 -7.02 3.14 -13.31
C PHE A 28 -8.49 3.60 -13.32
N LEU A 29 -8.78 4.78 -13.87
CA LEU A 29 -10.09 5.46 -13.90
C LEU A 29 -10.56 5.81 -15.33
N VAL A 30 -9.85 5.39 -16.40
CA VAL A 30 -10.36 5.60 -17.76
C VAL A 30 -11.66 4.82 -17.95
N ASN A 31 -12.74 5.58 -18.13
CA ASN A 31 -14.05 5.13 -18.58
C ASN A 31 -14.75 4.07 -17.70
N SER A 32 -14.42 4.00 -16.42
CA SER A 32 -14.95 3.02 -15.47
C SER A 32 -15.89 3.67 -14.46
N SER A 33 -17.02 3.01 -14.19
CA SER A 33 -17.97 3.43 -13.15
C SER A 33 -17.30 3.41 -11.77
N TYR A 34 -17.71 4.30 -10.85
CA TYR A 34 -17.08 4.49 -9.53
C TYR A 34 -16.88 3.17 -8.74
N LEU A 35 -17.78 2.20 -8.95
CA LEU A 35 -17.70 0.84 -8.42
C LEU A 35 -16.49 0.06 -8.93
N ILE A 36 -16.17 0.16 -10.22
CA ILE A 36 -15.07 -0.57 -10.85
C ILE A 36 -13.73 -0.02 -10.37
N SER A 37 -13.58 1.30 -10.28
CA SER A 37 -12.36 1.91 -9.77
C SER A 37 -12.12 1.59 -8.29
N SER A 38 -13.19 1.55 -7.48
CA SER A 38 -13.10 1.12 -6.07
C SER A 38 -12.71 -0.35 -5.95
N ALA A 39 -13.30 -1.22 -6.79
CA ALA A 39 -12.94 -2.64 -6.83
C ALA A 39 -11.50 -2.87 -7.28
N LEU A 40 -10.99 -2.10 -8.25
CA LEU A 40 -9.60 -2.15 -8.68
C LEU A 40 -8.64 -1.67 -7.58
N PHE A 41 -8.98 -0.61 -6.86
CA PHE A 41 -8.18 -0.12 -5.73
C PHE A 41 -8.04 -1.17 -4.63
N ILE A 42 -9.17 -1.73 -4.19
CA ILE A 42 -9.18 -2.79 -3.17
C ILE A 42 -8.49 -4.06 -3.69
N GLY A 43 -8.70 -4.41 -4.97
CA GLY A 43 -8.06 -5.53 -5.63
C GLY A 43 -6.53 -5.39 -5.66
N LEU A 44 -6.00 -4.22 -6.01
CA LEU A 44 -4.56 -3.94 -6.00
C LEU A 44 -3.96 -4.05 -4.61
N ILE A 45 -4.61 -3.46 -3.60
CA ILE A 45 -4.18 -3.58 -2.20
C ILE A 45 -4.18 -5.06 -1.81
N GLY A 46 -5.26 -5.79 -2.11
CA GLY A 46 -5.41 -7.20 -1.81
C GLY A 46 -4.34 -8.08 -2.47
N ILE A 47 -4.01 -7.85 -3.74
CA ILE A 47 -2.97 -8.59 -4.47
C ILE A 47 -1.60 -8.34 -3.84
N ILE A 48 -1.24 -7.08 -3.63
CA ILE A 48 0.06 -6.72 -3.02
C ILE A 48 0.14 -7.31 -1.62
N PHE A 49 -0.93 -7.21 -0.84
CA PHE A 49 -0.98 -7.74 0.52
C PHE A 49 -0.88 -9.27 0.54
N THR A 50 -1.55 -9.96 -0.39
CA THR A 50 -1.47 -11.43 -0.53
C THR A 50 -0.05 -11.88 -0.90
N ILE A 51 0.65 -11.13 -1.76
CA ILE A 51 2.05 -11.40 -2.09
C ILE A 51 2.92 -11.23 -0.84
N LEU A 52 2.77 -10.11 -0.11
CA LEU A 52 3.50 -9.84 1.13
C LEU A 52 3.24 -10.90 2.21
N GLU A 53 2.00 -11.39 2.29
CA GLU A 53 1.60 -12.45 3.20
C GLU A 53 2.21 -13.80 2.79
N LYS A 54 2.18 -14.15 1.50
CA LYS A 54 2.87 -15.34 0.96
C LYS A 54 4.38 -15.33 1.17
N THR A 55 5.00 -14.16 1.29
CA THR A 55 6.45 -14.01 1.50
C THR A 55 6.83 -14.13 2.98
N ASP A 56 5.86 -14.39 3.88
CA ASP A 56 6.03 -14.48 5.33
C ASP A 56 6.65 -13.22 5.97
N LEU A 57 6.73 -12.11 5.21
CA LEU A 57 7.24 -10.82 5.67
C LEU A 57 6.35 -10.22 6.77
N ASN A 58 5.08 -10.64 6.80
CA ASN A 58 4.07 -10.21 7.76
C ASN A 58 4.37 -10.66 9.21
N GLU A 59 4.96 -11.85 9.37
CA GLU A 59 5.28 -12.42 10.68
C GLU A 59 6.67 -12.03 11.18
N ARG A 60 7.52 -11.49 10.30
CA ARG A 60 8.84 -11.02 10.68
C ARG A 60 8.76 -9.90 11.70
N LYS A 61 9.43 -10.14 12.83
CA LYS A 61 9.66 -9.14 13.88
C LYS A 61 10.79 -8.24 13.42
N VAL A 62 10.48 -7.00 13.05
CA VAL A 62 11.50 -5.98 12.75
C VAL A 62 11.60 -4.97 13.88
N HIS A 63 12.74 -4.27 13.87
CA HIS A 63 12.89 -3.06 14.67
C HIS A 63 11.82 -2.05 14.31
N PHE A 64 11.25 -1.42 15.34
CA PHE A 64 10.24 -0.37 15.23
C PHE A 64 10.61 0.71 14.19
N THR A 65 11.90 1.07 14.10
CA THR A 65 12.45 2.03 13.14
C THR A 65 12.17 1.65 11.68
N ILE A 66 12.22 0.36 11.34
CA ILE A 66 11.94 -0.14 9.99
C ILE A 66 10.46 0.01 9.67
N GLY A 67 9.58 -0.30 10.65
CA GLY A 67 8.14 -0.10 10.48
C GLY A 67 7.78 1.37 10.25
N VAL A 68 8.33 2.27 11.05
CA VAL A 68 8.14 3.72 10.86
C VAL A 68 8.68 4.19 9.51
N GLY A 69 9.84 3.67 9.08
CA GLY A 69 10.40 3.97 7.76
C GLY A 69 9.46 3.58 6.61
N ILE A 70 8.79 2.43 6.69
CA ILE A 70 7.83 1.98 5.67
C ILE A 70 6.59 2.87 5.63
N ILE A 71 6.08 3.28 6.80
CA ILE A 71 4.91 4.18 6.88
C ILE A 71 5.27 5.56 6.30
N LEU A 72 6.42 6.11 6.71
CA LEU A 72 6.91 7.39 6.19
C LEU A 72 7.19 7.34 4.69
N PHE A 73 7.71 6.22 4.19
CA PHE A 73 7.90 6.00 2.77
C PHE A 73 6.57 6.03 2.03
N GLY A 74 5.57 5.27 2.50
CA GLY A 74 4.23 5.28 1.90
C GLY A 74 3.58 6.66 1.91
N TYR A 75 3.70 7.41 3.01
CA TYR A 75 3.19 8.78 3.13
C TYR A 75 3.90 9.76 2.20
N THR A 76 5.23 9.71 2.15
CA THR A 76 6.02 10.60 1.29
C THR A 76 5.77 10.29 -0.18
N PHE A 77 5.60 9.01 -0.51
CA PHE A 77 5.28 8.58 -1.86
C PHE A 77 3.89 9.08 -2.29
N ASP A 78 2.89 8.93 -1.42
CA ASP A 78 1.55 9.51 -1.63
C ASP A 78 1.65 11.02 -1.84
N TYR A 79 2.37 11.76 -0.98
CA TYR A 79 2.54 13.20 -1.10
C TYR A 79 3.26 13.66 -2.38
N LEU A 80 4.23 12.91 -2.88
CA LEU A 80 4.93 13.22 -4.13
C LEU A 80 4.12 12.86 -5.40
N MET A 81 3.15 11.97 -5.24
CA MET A 81 2.36 11.44 -6.36
C MET A 81 0.95 12.02 -6.44
N ALA A 82 0.38 12.47 -5.33
CA ALA A 82 -0.81 13.32 -5.27
C ALA A 82 -0.55 14.70 -5.91
#